data_AF-A0A5R9F4A2-F1
#
_entry.id   AF-A0A5R9F4A2-F1
#
_cell.length_a   1.000
_cell.length_b   1.000
_cell.length_c   1.000
_cell.angle_alpha   90.00
_cell.angle_beta   90.00
_cell.angle_gamma   90.00
#
_symmetry.space_group_name_H-M   'P 1'
#
loop_
_entity.id
_entity.type
_entity.pdbx_description
1 polymer ?
#
loop_
_entity_poly.entity_id
_entity_poly.type
_entity_poly.pdbx_seq_one_letter_code
_entity_poly.pdbx_strand_id
1 'polypeptide(L)'
;MSDKKCSFVDEVISQIKSREAKKFVSSELVYHLNEAKKDYVKQGYSEEDAEEKAVKQMGNPISLGQQFNKLHRPGVDWYLVALLVTVMGLGFLPIFVLYLGDSPLGYMDIRHVSFIKSFSVLAGMAVVVGLMFVDYRKLKNLGWLFYAAGICLIFIFQSTGIPVNGVPYLMLGPFTASNMIVIPFFFLAWATFFRNERLKIWMLAPLFAVSLFLLLRLSNLPVVGIYLIMVMAMLWGSHFTRKKAAIFTGTVFSIFTIFALVVWNTTRIEQKDRILGFLYPENYPKGAGFIYLRIKESMSGAGWFGKSEAISYIPNTLTDLVFVGLTERLGWLFAIALVFVLSLLIVRMVFMMVKVRDPFGRILIIGGISLYTVQLAVNVGMTIGLFPIIGVSMPFISYGTMPVLFNSIIFGIILSVYRRKDLVSAKSV
;
A
#
# COMPACT_ATOMS: atom_id res chain seq x y z
N MET A 1 -16.91 9.88 41.93
CA MET A 1 -15.71 10.50 41.34
C MET A 1 -15.75 11.94 41.82
N SER A 2 -14.77 12.44 42.58
CA SER A 2 -14.94 13.75 43.23
C SER A 2 -15.04 14.88 42.19
N ASP A 3 -15.78 15.95 42.51
CA ASP A 3 -15.97 17.11 41.62
C ASP A 3 -14.64 17.77 41.24
N LYS A 4 -13.65 17.80 42.13
CA LYS A 4 -12.34 18.43 41.89
C LYS A 4 -11.55 17.73 40.78
N LYS A 5 -11.55 16.41 40.76
CA LYS A 5 -10.86 15.62 39.73
C LYS A 5 -11.52 15.79 38.37
N CYS A 6 -12.85 15.76 38.31
CA CYS A 6 -13.59 15.99 37.06
C CYS A 6 -13.35 17.41 36.54
N SER A 7 -13.46 18.42 37.41
CA SER A 7 -13.20 19.82 37.06
C SER A 7 -11.80 20.04 36.48
N PHE A 8 -10.77 19.46 37.11
CA PHE A 8 -9.39 19.57 36.60
C PHE A 8 -9.23 18.97 35.21
N VAL A 9 -9.73 17.75 35.00
CA VAL A 9 -9.63 17.06 33.72
C VAL A 9 -10.40 17.82 32.62
N ASP A 10 -11.60 18.32 32.92
CA ASP A 10 -12.40 19.10 31.98
C ASP A 10 -11.72 20.42 31.60
N GLU A 11 -11.07 21.09 32.56
CA GLU A 11 -10.32 22.31 32.31
C GLU A 11 -9.11 22.06 31.41
N VAL A 12 -8.35 20.98 31.63
CA VAL A 12 -7.24 20.57 30.74
C VAL A 12 -7.76 20.27 29.32
N ILE A 13 -8.85 19.51 29.22
CA ILE A 13 -9.43 19.10 27.93
C ILE A 13 -10.02 20.28 27.16
N SER A 14 -10.49 21.33 27.86
CA SER A 14 -11.02 22.54 27.25
C SER A 14 -10.00 23.24 26.33
N GLN A 15 -8.70 23.12 26.67
CA GLN A 15 -7.60 23.73 25.92
C GLN A 15 -7.19 22.94 24.66
N ILE A 16 -7.71 21.72 24.48
CA ILE A 16 -7.36 20.83 23.37
C ILE A 16 -8.35 20.99 22.22
N LYS A 17 -7.89 21.18 20.98
CA LYS A 17 -8.81 21.35 19.83
C LYS A 17 -9.31 20.03 19.25
N SER A 18 -8.45 19.01 19.19
CA SER A 18 -8.77 17.72 18.54
C SER A 18 -9.65 16.84 19.42
N ARG A 19 -10.82 16.43 18.91
CA ARG A 19 -11.74 15.51 19.62
C ARG A 19 -11.09 14.16 19.98
N GLU A 20 -10.23 13.64 19.10
CA GLU A 20 -9.50 12.40 19.37
C GLU A 20 -8.46 12.59 20.49
N ALA A 21 -7.74 13.71 20.47
CA ALA A 21 -6.76 14.04 21.50
C ALA A 21 -7.44 14.29 22.86
N LYS A 22 -8.61 14.95 22.88
CA LYS A 22 -9.43 15.12 24.10
C LYS A 22 -9.71 13.79 24.78
N LYS A 23 -10.23 12.81 24.03
CA LYS A 23 -10.54 11.46 24.55
C LYS A 23 -9.30 10.75 25.07
N PHE A 24 -8.20 10.86 24.32
CA PHE A 24 -6.92 10.24 24.68
C PHE A 24 -6.36 10.83 25.99
N VAL A 25 -6.18 12.16 26.02
CA VAL A 25 -5.62 12.88 27.18
C VAL A 25 -6.50 12.74 28.40
N SER A 26 -7.82 12.76 28.24
CA SER A 26 -8.77 12.47 29.34
C SER A 26 -8.48 11.13 30.00
N SER A 27 -8.37 10.06 29.18
CA SER A 27 -8.14 8.71 29.69
C SER A 27 -6.78 8.56 30.37
N GLU A 28 -5.75 9.22 29.84
CA GLU A 28 -4.38 9.20 30.37
C GLU A 28 -4.28 9.98 31.69
N LEU A 29 -4.87 11.18 31.75
CA LEU A 29 -4.91 11.98 32.96
C LEU A 29 -5.69 11.28 34.08
N VAL A 30 -6.86 10.71 33.77
CA VAL A 30 -7.64 9.96 34.76
C VAL A 30 -6.85 8.77 35.31
N TYR A 31 -6.06 8.10 34.46
CA TYR A 31 -5.18 7.01 34.88
C TYR A 31 -4.07 7.50 35.81
N HIS A 32 -3.31 8.52 35.42
CA HIS A 32 -2.22 9.05 36.24
C HIS A 32 -2.71 9.67 37.55
N LEU A 33 -3.86 10.34 37.55
CA LEU A 33 -4.50 10.85 38.78
C LEU A 33 -4.87 9.71 39.73
N ASN A 34 -5.35 8.58 39.20
CA ASN A 34 -5.68 7.41 40.03
C ASN A 34 -4.43 6.73 40.58
N GLU A 35 -3.35 6.62 39.80
CA GLU A 35 -2.06 6.10 40.26
C GLU A 35 -1.48 7.00 41.36
N ALA A 36 -1.39 8.31 41.13
CA ALA A 36 -0.92 9.27 42.12
C ALA A 36 -1.76 9.23 43.41
N LYS A 37 -3.10 9.16 43.30
CA LYS A 37 -4.00 9.01 44.45
C LYS A 37 -3.66 7.75 45.26
N LYS A 38 -3.46 6.59 44.60
CA LYS A 38 -3.11 5.33 45.29
C LYS A 38 -1.80 5.46 46.07
N ASP A 39 -0.81 6.15 45.52
CA ASP A 39 0.47 6.32 46.20
C ASP A 39 0.36 7.21 47.43
N TYR A 40 -0.48 8.25 47.41
CA TYR A 40 -0.80 9.03 48.60
C TYR A 40 -1.62 8.25 49.64
N VAL A 41 -2.58 7.43 49.22
CA VAL A 41 -3.32 6.57 50.16
C VAL A 41 -2.38 5.60 50.88
N LYS A 42 -1.39 5.02 50.17
CA LYS A 42 -0.36 4.17 50.79
C LYS A 42 0.52 4.91 51.80
N GLN A 43 0.68 6.23 51.64
CA GLN A 43 1.42 7.08 52.59
C GLN A 43 0.59 7.46 53.83
N GLY A 44 -0.64 6.95 53.96
CA GLY A 44 -1.50 7.17 55.12
C GLY A 44 -2.43 8.39 55.00
N TYR A 45 -2.54 9.01 53.82
CA TYR A 45 -3.51 10.09 53.59
C TYR A 45 -4.93 9.55 53.43
N SER A 46 -5.92 10.35 53.85
CA SER A 46 -7.34 10.07 53.57
C SER A 46 -7.59 10.08 52.06
N GLU A 47 -8.65 9.40 51.59
CA GLU A 47 -8.96 9.35 50.16
C GLU A 47 -9.18 10.74 49.53
N GLU A 48 -9.80 11.67 50.26
CA GLU A 48 -10.05 13.03 49.80
C GLU A 48 -8.77 13.87 49.75
N ASP A 49 -7.93 13.78 50.79
CA ASP A 49 -6.64 14.47 50.83
C ASP A 49 -5.67 13.95 49.77
N ALA A 50 -5.67 12.63 49.56
CA ALA A 50 -4.88 11.97 48.53
C ALA A 50 -5.28 12.42 47.12
N GLU A 51 -6.57 12.62 46.87
CA GLU A 51 -7.08 13.10 45.59
C GLU A 51 -6.72 14.57 45.35
N GLU A 52 -6.85 15.43 46.37
CA GLU A 52 -6.43 16.82 46.26
C GLU A 52 -4.92 16.95 46.01
N LYS A 53 -4.11 16.14 46.71
CA LYS A 53 -2.66 16.10 46.49
C LYS A 53 -2.30 15.59 45.09
N ALA A 54 -2.99 14.55 44.60
CA ALA A 54 -2.80 14.04 43.25
C ALA A 54 -3.12 15.11 42.18
N VAL A 55 -4.18 15.89 42.35
CA VAL A 55 -4.51 17.00 41.44
C VAL A 55 -3.46 18.11 41.53
N LYS A 56 -3.06 18.53 42.74
CA LYS A 56 -2.00 19.53 42.93
C LYS A 56 -0.67 19.12 42.30
N GLN A 57 -0.32 17.84 42.35
CA GLN A 57 0.89 17.29 41.74
C GLN A 57 0.91 17.44 40.20
N MET A 58 -0.26 17.44 39.54
CA MET A 58 -0.36 17.62 38.08
C MET A 58 -0.07 19.06 37.63
N GLY A 59 -0.09 20.03 38.54
CA GLY A 59 0.21 21.43 38.25
C GLY A 59 -0.98 22.19 37.68
N ASN A 60 -0.70 23.22 36.86
CA ASN A 60 -1.73 24.12 36.33
C ASN A 60 -2.47 23.48 35.13
N PRO A 61 -3.82 23.39 35.16
CA PRO A 61 -4.59 22.71 34.12
C PRO A 61 -4.53 23.41 32.75
N ILE A 62 -4.45 24.75 32.72
CA ILE A 62 -4.42 25.53 31.49
C ILE A 62 -3.09 25.31 30.75
N SER A 63 -1.96 25.46 31.45
CA SER A 63 -0.64 25.28 30.83
C SER A 63 -0.44 23.83 30.38
N LEU A 64 -0.88 22.87 31.20
CA LEU A 64 -0.85 21.45 30.88
C LEU A 64 -1.72 21.13 29.64
N GLY A 65 -2.92 21.69 29.55
CA GLY A 65 -3.81 21.55 28.40
C GLY A 65 -3.23 22.13 27.11
N GLN A 66 -2.56 23.29 27.17
CA GLN A 66 -1.87 23.88 26.04
C GLN A 66 -0.70 23.00 25.55
N GLN A 67 0.08 22.43 26.49
CA GLN A 67 1.17 21.50 26.17
C GLN A 67 0.63 20.23 25.49
N PHE A 68 -0.44 19.62 26.03
CA PHE A 68 -1.08 18.46 25.40
C PHE A 68 -1.68 18.77 24.03
N ASN A 69 -2.28 19.95 23.84
CA ASN A 69 -2.80 20.35 22.54
C ASN A 69 -1.68 20.46 21.49
N LYS A 70 -0.49 20.95 21.87
CA LYS A 70 0.68 21.00 20.98
C LYS A 70 1.25 19.62 20.69
N LEU A 71 1.33 18.76 21.72
CA LEU A 71 1.93 17.43 21.62
C LEU A 71 1.07 16.44 20.83
N HIS A 72 -0.25 16.44 21.03
CA HIS A 72 -1.18 15.48 20.45
C HIS A 72 -2.00 16.03 19.29
N ARG A 73 -1.52 17.12 18.65
CA ARG A 73 -2.15 17.67 17.46
C ARG A 73 -2.02 16.69 16.29
N PRO A 74 -3.12 16.29 15.63
CA PRO A 74 -3.04 15.48 14.42
C PRO A 74 -2.21 16.19 13.35
N GLY A 75 -1.11 15.56 12.92
CA GLY A 75 -0.20 16.11 11.91
C GLY A 75 -0.50 15.56 10.52
N VAL A 76 -0.42 16.38 9.47
CA VAL A 76 -0.44 15.89 8.09
C VAL A 76 0.97 15.96 7.53
N ASP A 77 1.39 14.91 6.84
CA ASP A 77 2.65 14.94 6.11
C ASP A 77 2.46 15.67 4.78
N TRP A 78 2.59 17.00 4.81
CA TRP A 78 2.36 17.84 3.62
C TRP A 78 3.30 17.52 2.45
N TYR A 79 4.51 17.02 2.73
CA TYR A 79 5.44 16.59 1.69
C TYR A 79 4.92 15.34 0.96
N LEU A 80 4.43 14.34 1.70
CA LEU A 80 3.81 13.17 1.08
C LEU A 80 2.56 13.55 0.28
N VAL A 81 1.71 14.43 0.83
CA VAL A 81 0.51 14.91 0.13
C VAL A 81 0.88 15.65 -1.15
N ALA A 82 1.86 16.55 -1.10
CA ALA A 82 2.33 17.27 -2.29
C ALA A 82 2.87 16.31 -3.35
N LEU A 83 3.71 15.33 -2.97
CA LEU A 83 4.21 14.31 -3.89
C LEU A 83 3.09 13.47 -4.50
N LEU A 84 2.07 13.11 -3.72
CA LEU A 84 0.92 12.35 -4.21
C LEU A 84 0.10 13.14 -5.23
N VAL A 85 -0.16 14.43 -4.96
CA VAL A 85 -0.85 15.31 -5.90
C VAL A 85 -0.05 15.43 -7.20
N THR A 86 1.27 15.65 -7.11
CA THR A 86 2.15 15.70 -8.28
C THR A 86 2.08 14.40 -9.09
N VAL A 87 2.23 13.24 -8.45
CA VAL A 87 2.21 11.94 -9.14
C VAL A 87 0.85 11.62 -9.75
N MET A 88 -0.26 11.97 -9.08
CA MET A 88 -1.59 11.85 -9.66
C MET A 88 -1.78 12.76 -10.88
N GLY A 89 -1.20 13.96 -10.86
CA GLY A 89 -1.14 14.86 -12.02
C GLY A 89 -0.30 14.30 -13.18
N LEU A 90 0.87 13.73 -12.88
CA LEU A 90 1.68 13.01 -13.87
C LEU A 90 0.94 11.80 -14.47
N GLY A 91 -0.08 11.29 -13.79
CA GLY A 91 -0.96 10.24 -14.31
C GLY A 91 -1.72 10.60 -15.59
N PHE A 92 -1.80 11.88 -15.95
CA PHE A 92 -2.41 12.34 -17.21
C PHE A 92 -1.44 12.35 -18.41
N LEU A 93 -0.14 12.12 -18.18
CA LEU A 93 0.86 12.10 -19.25
C LEU A 93 0.59 11.09 -20.37
N PRO A 94 0.11 9.86 -20.11
CA PRO A 94 -0.20 8.92 -21.19
C PRO A 94 -1.28 9.45 -22.14
N ILE A 95 -2.23 10.24 -21.61
CA ILE A 95 -3.28 10.88 -22.41
C ILE A 95 -2.70 12.03 -23.22
N PHE A 96 -1.82 12.83 -22.60
CA PHE A 96 -1.13 13.92 -23.29
C PHE A 96 -0.30 13.39 -24.48
N VAL A 97 0.43 12.30 -24.28
CA VAL A 97 1.20 11.63 -25.34
C VAL A 97 0.28 11.07 -26.43
N LEU A 98 -0.89 10.53 -26.06
CA LEU A 98 -1.87 10.06 -27.01
C LEU A 98 -2.46 11.21 -27.85
N TYR A 99 -2.66 12.39 -27.25
CA TYR A 99 -3.14 13.59 -27.93
C TYR A 99 -2.10 14.17 -28.91
N LEU A 100 -0.80 14.07 -28.59
CA LEU A 100 0.28 14.57 -29.43
C LEU A 100 0.57 13.72 -30.67
N GLY A 101 0.08 12.48 -30.74
CA GLY A 101 0.41 11.55 -31.80
C GLY A 101 -0.74 11.28 -32.77
N ASP A 102 -0.44 11.30 -34.08
CA ASP A 102 -1.19 10.61 -35.15
C ASP A 102 -1.06 9.09 -35.00
N SER A 103 -1.39 8.60 -33.81
CA SER A 103 -1.19 7.19 -33.47
C SER A 103 -2.30 6.33 -34.08
N PRO A 104 -1.97 5.15 -34.63
CA PRO A 104 -2.96 4.14 -35.06
C PRO A 104 -3.72 3.51 -33.87
N LEU A 105 -3.78 4.19 -32.73
CA LEU A 105 -4.53 3.85 -31.52
C LEU A 105 -6.05 4.11 -31.66
N GLY A 106 -6.53 4.32 -32.90
CA GLY A 106 -7.89 4.71 -33.30
C GLY A 106 -9.06 3.79 -32.89
N TYR A 107 -8.87 2.91 -31.90
CA TYR A 107 -9.95 2.11 -31.31
C TYR A 107 -10.39 2.58 -29.92
N MET A 108 -9.56 3.30 -29.16
CA MET A 108 -9.96 3.86 -27.87
C MET A 108 -10.26 5.35 -27.97
N ASP A 109 -11.53 5.73 -27.76
CA ASP A 109 -11.95 7.13 -27.75
C ASP A 109 -11.17 7.90 -26.65
N ILE A 110 -10.39 8.89 -27.07
CA ILE A 110 -9.60 9.78 -26.20
C ILE A 110 -10.48 10.37 -25.10
N ARG A 111 -11.74 10.70 -25.42
CA ARG A 111 -12.70 11.23 -24.45
C ARG A 111 -13.03 10.22 -23.38
N HIS A 112 -13.20 8.95 -23.76
CA HIS A 112 -13.44 7.87 -22.82
C HIS A 112 -12.24 7.63 -21.90
N VAL A 113 -11.03 7.58 -22.46
CA VAL A 113 -9.78 7.43 -21.68
C VAL A 113 -9.57 8.62 -20.73
N SER A 114 -9.80 9.83 -21.21
CA SER A 114 -9.69 11.04 -20.39
C SER A 114 -10.73 11.07 -19.26
N PHE A 115 -11.97 10.69 -19.55
CA PHE A 115 -13.04 10.59 -18.57
C PHE A 115 -12.71 9.58 -17.46
N ILE A 116 -12.34 8.34 -17.83
CA ILE A 116 -12.00 7.31 -16.84
C ILE A 116 -10.80 7.71 -16.00
N LYS A 117 -9.75 8.29 -16.59
CA LYS A 117 -8.60 8.75 -15.82
C LYS A 117 -8.98 9.86 -14.84
N SER A 118 -9.76 10.84 -15.29
CA SER A 118 -10.21 11.95 -14.45
C SER A 118 -11.05 11.46 -13.28
N PHE A 119 -12.02 10.57 -13.54
CA PHE A 119 -12.78 9.89 -12.51
C PHE A 119 -11.89 9.12 -11.54
N SER A 120 -10.91 8.36 -12.06
CA SER A 120 -10.01 7.55 -11.24
C SER A 120 -9.15 8.39 -10.31
N VAL A 121 -8.64 9.54 -10.77
CA VAL A 121 -7.85 10.47 -9.96
C VAL A 121 -8.73 11.14 -8.89
N LEU A 122 -9.93 11.60 -9.24
CA LEU A 122 -10.87 12.20 -8.29
C LEU A 122 -11.32 11.20 -7.22
N ALA A 123 -11.72 9.98 -7.63
CA ALA A 123 -12.07 8.90 -6.73
C ALA A 123 -10.88 8.49 -5.86
N GLY A 124 -9.68 8.41 -6.45
CA GLY A 124 -8.44 8.13 -5.73
C GLY A 124 -8.11 9.18 -4.66
N MET A 125 -8.30 10.46 -4.97
CA MET A 125 -8.14 11.56 -4.02
C MET A 125 -9.16 11.48 -2.89
N ALA A 126 -10.44 11.23 -3.22
CA ALA A 126 -11.50 11.04 -2.23
C ALA A 126 -11.20 9.87 -1.29
N VAL A 127 -10.68 8.75 -1.81
CA VAL A 127 -10.25 7.58 -1.02
C VAL A 127 -9.08 7.94 -0.09
N VAL A 128 -8.05 8.62 -0.59
CA VAL A 128 -6.89 9.04 0.23
C VAL A 128 -7.36 9.93 1.38
N VAL A 129 -8.16 10.96 1.07
CA VAL A 129 -8.69 11.89 2.07
C VAL A 129 -9.59 11.15 3.06
N GLY A 130 -10.54 10.36 2.59
CA GLY A 130 -11.46 9.60 3.44
C GLY A 130 -10.73 8.68 4.41
N LEU A 131 -9.81 7.86 3.90
CA LEU A 131 -9.04 6.92 4.73
C LEU A 131 -8.08 7.63 5.69
N MET A 132 -7.49 8.77 5.32
CA MET A 132 -6.66 9.57 6.24
C MET A 132 -7.41 9.93 7.52
N PHE A 133 -8.72 10.22 7.42
CA PHE A 133 -9.56 10.54 8.59
C PHE A 133 -10.08 9.30 9.33
N VAL A 134 -10.06 8.11 8.74
CA VAL A 134 -10.43 6.86 9.45
C VAL A 134 -9.37 6.54 10.51
N ASP A 135 -9.75 6.25 11.74
CA ASP A 135 -8.81 5.82 12.78
C ASP A 135 -8.27 4.41 12.50
N TYR A 136 -7.04 4.33 12.00
CA TYR A 136 -6.40 3.06 11.66
C TYR A 136 -6.35 2.10 12.85
N ARG A 137 -6.32 2.57 14.10
CA ARG A 137 -6.23 1.72 15.30
C ARG A 137 -7.47 0.83 15.44
N LYS A 138 -8.63 1.25 14.92
CA LYS A 138 -9.86 0.43 14.90
C LYS A 138 -9.73 -0.79 13.98
N LEU A 139 -8.87 -0.71 12.96
CA LEU A 139 -8.63 -1.80 12.02
C LEU A 139 -7.92 -2.99 12.68
N LYS A 140 -7.21 -2.75 13.80
CA LYS A 140 -6.45 -3.78 14.55
C LYS A 140 -7.31 -4.97 15.01
N ASN A 141 -8.62 -4.79 15.18
CA ASN A 141 -9.51 -5.87 15.62
C ASN A 141 -10.30 -6.53 14.48
N LEU A 142 -10.13 -6.05 13.25
CA LEU A 142 -10.91 -6.48 12.07
C LEU A 142 -10.13 -7.43 11.15
N GLY A 143 -8.98 -7.96 11.59
CA GLY A 143 -8.11 -8.80 10.75
C GLY A 143 -8.80 -10.01 10.13
N TRP A 144 -9.62 -10.72 10.92
CA TRP A 144 -10.41 -11.85 10.42
C TRP A 144 -11.48 -11.44 9.41
N LEU A 145 -12.11 -10.27 9.60
CA LEU A 145 -13.08 -9.73 8.65
C LEU A 145 -12.40 -9.42 7.31
N PHE A 146 -11.23 -8.78 7.33
CA PHE A 146 -10.47 -8.50 6.11
C PHE A 146 -9.96 -9.76 5.43
N TYR A 147 -9.50 -10.75 6.21
CA TYR A 147 -9.05 -12.02 5.67
C TYR A 147 -10.19 -12.78 4.99
N ALA A 148 -11.35 -12.87 5.65
CA ALA A 148 -12.56 -13.48 5.09
C ALA A 148 -13.04 -12.73 3.85
N ALA A 149 -13.07 -11.39 3.88
CA ALA A 149 -13.43 -10.57 2.72
C ALA A 149 -12.49 -10.82 1.52
N GLY A 150 -11.18 -10.92 1.76
CA GLY A 150 -10.19 -11.26 0.72
C GLY A 150 -10.48 -12.63 0.10
N ILE A 151 -10.75 -13.65 0.92
CA ILE A 151 -11.14 -14.99 0.45
C ILE A 151 -12.46 -14.95 -0.34
N CYS A 152 -13.48 -14.27 0.18
CA CYS A 152 -14.77 -14.15 -0.50
C CYS A 152 -14.62 -13.46 -1.85
N LEU A 153 -13.81 -12.40 -1.95
CA LEU A 153 -13.54 -11.74 -3.21
C LEU A 153 -12.86 -12.69 -4.20
N ILE A 154 -11.87 -13.51 -3.78
CA ILE A 154 -11.27 -14.53 -4.65
C ILE A 154 -12.35 -15.46 -5.20
N PHE A 155 -13.26 -15.96 -4.36
CA PHE A 155 -14.35 -16.82 -4.82
C PHE A 155 -15.29 -16.11 -5.80
N ILE A 156 -15.62 -14.84 -5.56
CA ILE A 156 -16.43 -14.03 -6.48
C ILE A 156 -15.73 -13.90 -7.84
N PHE A 157 -14.42 -13.62 -7.87
CA PHE A 157 -13.65 -13.57 -9.11
C PHE A 157 -13.62 -14.92 -9.83
N GLN A 158 -13.54 -16.04 -9.12
CA GLN A 158 -13.53 -17.37 -9.73
C GLN A 158 -14.91 -17.77 -10.30
N SER A 159 -16.00 -17.36 -9.66
CA SER A 159 -17.36 -17.76 -10.07
C SER A 159 -17.99 -16.83 -11.10
N THR A 160 -17.75 -15.52 -10.99
CA THR A 160 -18.43 -14.48 -11.79
C THR A 160 -17.49 -13.68 -12.69
N GLY A 161 -16.17 -13.86 -12.53
CA GLY A 161 -15.18 -13.11 -13.29
C GLY A 161 -15.18 -13.50 -14.76
N ILE A 162 -15.28 -12.50 -15.64
CA ILE A 162 -15.16 -12.66 -17.08
C ILE A 162 -13.66 -12.73 -17.42
N PRO A 163 -13.18 -13.81 -18.07
CA PRO A 163 -11.77 -13.96 -18.38
C PRO A 163 -11.36 -12.98 -19.48
N VAL A 164 -10.41 -12.10 -19.18
CA VAL A 164 -9.70 -11.26 -20.16
C VAL A 164 -8.25 -11.68 -20.13
N ASN A 165 -7.73 -12.21 -21.24
CA ASN A 165 -6.38 -12.79 -21.33
C ASN A 165 -6.11 -13.89 -20.27
N GLY A 166 -7.14 -14.66 -19.90
CA GLY A 166 -7.05 -15.72 -18.91
C GLY A 166 -7.08 -15.24 -17.45
N VAL A 167 -7.23 -13.95 -17.20
CA VAL A 167 -7.38 -13.37 -15.86
C VAL A 167 -8.84 -12.95 -15.64
N PRO A 168 -9.49 -13.33 -14.53
CA PRO A 168 -10.87 -12.95 -14.26
C PRO A 168 -11.01 -11.47 -13.88
N TYR A 169 -11.92 -10.75 -14.54
CA TYR A 169 -12.33 -9.38 -14.23
C TYR A 169 -13.80 -9.32 -13.84
N LEU A 170 -14.15 -8.45 -12.90
CA LEU A 170 -15.54 -8.17 -12.55
C LEU A 170 -16.00 -6.90 -13.25
N MET A 171 -17.14 -6.97 -13.92
CA MET A 171 -17.80 -5.81 -14.50
C MET A 171 -18.68 -5.14 -13.44
N LEU A 172 -18.35 -3.90 -13.09
CA LEU A 172 -19.07 -3.04 -12.16
C LEU A 172 -19.69 -1.88 -12.95
N GLY A 173 -20.71 -2.18 -13.76
CA GLY A 173 -21.29 -1.23 -14.70
C GLY A 173 -20.25 -0.77 -15.74
N PRO A 174 -19.95 0.54 -15.86
CA PRO A 174 -18.95 1.03 -16.81
C PRO A 174 -17.49 0.75 -16.37
N PHE A 175 -17.28 0.24 -15.15
CA PHE A 175 -15.95 0.00 -14.60
C PHE A 175 -15.59 -1.48 -14.59
N THR A 176 -14.31 -1.79 -14.70
CA THR A 176 -13.78 -3.14 -14.52
C THR A 176 -12.92 -3.20 -13.26
N ALA A 177 -13.21 -4.17 -12.40
CA ALA A 177 -12.37 -4.50 -11.25
C ALA A 177 -11.47 -5.68 -11.58
N SER A 178 -10.18 -5.50 -11.32
CA SER A 178 -9.20 -6.58 -11.41
C SER A 178 -9.09 -7.30 -10.08
N ASN A 179 -8.67 -8.56 -10.12
CA ASN A 179 -8.42 -9.38 -8.93
C ASN A 179 -7.32 -8.81 -7.99
N MET A 180 -6.58 -7.79 -8.42
CA MET A 180 -5.64 -7.05 -7.59
C MET A 180 -6.31 -6.35 -6.40
N ILE A 181 -7.62 -6.07 -6.48
CA ILE A 181 -8.42 -5.47 -5.38
C ILE A 181 -8.47 -6.36 -4.13
N VAL A 182 -8.10 -7.64 -4.23
CA VAL A 182 -8.01 -8.56 -3.09
C VAL A 182 -6.84 -8.20 -2.16
N ILE A 183 -5.77 -7.62 -2.71
CA ILE A 183 -4.50 -7.39 -1.99
C ILE A 183 -4.62 -6.41 -0.82
N PRO A 184 -5.34 -5.27 -0.91
CA PRO A 184 -5.58 -4.38 0.24
C PRO A 184 -6.27 -5.05 1.43
N PHE A 185 -7.15 -6.04 1.18
CA PHE A 185 -7.79 -6.79 2.26
C PHE A 185 -6.79 -7.69 2.97
N PHE A 186 -5.97 -8.42 2.22
CA PHE A 186 -4.90 -9.22 2.82
C PHE A 186 -3.84 -8.36 3.51
N PHE A 187 -3.50 -7.20 2.95
CA PHE A 187 -2.62 -6.22 3.59
C PHE A 187 -3.11 -5.85 5.01
N LEU A 188 -4.39 -5.49 5.15
CA LEU A 188 -4.98 -5.15 6.44
C LEU A 188 -5.08 -6.37 7.38
N ALA A 189 -5.42 -7.54 6.84
CA ALA A 189 -5.48 -8.79 7.59
C ALA A 189 -4.11 -9.17 8.18
N TRP A 190 -3.07 -9.19 7.34
CA TRP A 190 -1.71 -9.54 7.74
C TRP A 190 -1.11 -8.52 8.70
N ALA A 191 -1.39 -7.22 8.53
CA ALA A 191 -0.99 -6.22 9.51
C ALA A 191 -1.54 -6.53 10.89
N THR A 192 -2.81 -6.95 10.94
CA THR A 192 -3.49 -7.31 12.18
C THR A 192 -2.90 -8.57 12.80
N PHE A 193 -2.69 -9.61 11.99
CA PHE A 193 -2.16 -10.87 12.46
C PHE A 193 -0.72 -10.76 12.96
N PHE A 194 0.14 -10.03 12.26
CA PHE A 194 1.54 -9.82 12.67
C PHE A 194 1.68 -8.90 13.89
N ARG A 195 0.68 -8.08 14.20
CA ARG A 195 0.63 -7.32 15.45
C ARG A 195 0.18 -8.16 16.64
N ASN A 196 -0.62 -9.20 16.42
CA ASN A 196 -1.20 -9.99 17.50
C ASN A 196 -0.16 -10.97 18.07
N GLU A 197 0.44 -10.61 19.20
CA GLU A 197 1.48 -11.40 19.89
C GLU A 197 1.00 -12.79 20.37
N ARG A 198 -0.31 -13.00 20.46
CA ARG A 198 -0.88 -14.33 20.78
C ARG A 198 -0.77 -15.30 19.60
N LEU A 199 -0.70 -14.79 18.37
CA LEU A 199 -0.59 -15.62 17.17
C LEU A 199 0.87 -16.02 16.97
N LYS A 200 1.12 -17.32 16.94
CA LYS A 200 2.45 -17.88 16.66
C LYS A 200 2.59 -18.11 15.15
N ILE A 201 3.83 -18.06 14.64
CA ILE A 201 4.10 -18.21 13.20
C ILE A 201 3.53 -19.51 12.59
N TRP A 202 3.48 -20.61 13.36
CA TRP A 202 2.91 -21.88 12.91
C TRP A 202 1.38 -21.83 12.74
N MET A 203 0.67 -20.92 13.43
CA MET A 203 -0.76 -20.66 13.22
C MET A 203 -1.01 -19.81 11.97
N LEU A 204 -0.03 -18.97 11.62
CA LEU A 204 -0.08 -18.11 10.44
C LEU A 204 0.28 -18.86 9.15
N ALA A 205 1.15 -19.87 9.24
CA ALA A 205 1.56 -20.70 8.11
C ALA A 205 0.38 -21.31 7.32
N PRO A 206 -0.63 -21.96 7.93
CA PRO A 206 -1.77 -22.50 7.18
C PRO A 206 -2.63 -21.39 6.56
N LEU A 207 -2.82 -20.24 7.22
CA LEU A 207 -3.53 -19.10 6.63
C LEU A 207 -2.79 -18.59 5.39
N PHE A 208 -1.47 -18.43 5.49
CA PHE A 208 -0.64 -18.08 4.34
C PHE A 208 -0.76 -19.09 3.21
N ALA A 209 -0.69 -20.40 3.51
CA ALA A 209 -0.81 -21.45 2.51
C ALA A 209 -2.18 -21.45 1.81
N VAL A 210 -3.27 -21.28 2.55
CA VAL A 210 -4.64 -21.24 1.99
C VAL A 210 -4.82 -20.04 1.07
N SER A 211 -4.47 -18.85 1.55
CA SER A 211 -4.57 -17.62 0.75
C SER A 211 -3.66 -17.67 -0.49
N LEU A 212 -2.43 -18.16 -0.36
CA LEU A 212 -1.51 -18.36 -1.48
C LEU A 212 -2.07 -19.33 -2.52
N PHE A 213 -2.59 -20.49 -2.08
CA PHE A 213 -3.20 -21.48 -2.96
C PHE A 213 -4.40 -20.93 -3.73
N LEU A 214 -5.27 -20.17 -3.05
CA LEU A 214 -6.43 -19.55 -3.68
C LEU A 214 -6.03 -18.46 -4.69
N LEU A 215 -4.98 -17.67 -4.40
CA LEU A 215 -4.45 -16.69 -5.35
C LEU A 215 -3.81 -17.36 -6.58
N LEU A 216 -3.11 -18.47 -6.41
CA LEU A 216 -2.55 -19.25 -7.54
C LEU A 216 -3.64 -19.76 -8.48
N ARG A 217 -4.85 -20.04 -7.98
CA ARG A 217 -6.01 -20.44 -8.79
C ARG A 217 -6.62 -19.31 -9.63
N LEU A 218 -6.29 -18.04 -9.34
CA LEU A 218 -6.77 -16.90 -10.14
C LEU A 218 -5.98 -16.70 -11.45
N SER A 219 -5.00 -17.56 -11.74
CA SER A 219 -4.16 -17.51 -12.94
C SER A 219 -3.46 -16.15 -13.16
N ASN A 220 -3.23 -15.39 -12.08
CA ASN A 220 -2.56 -14.08 -12.08
C ASN A 220 -1.30 -14.13 -11.20
N LEU A 221 -0.18 -14.58 -11.80
CA LEU A 221 1.12 -14.67 -11.12
C LEU A 221 1.63 -13.35 -10.52
N PRO A 222 1.47 -12.17 -11.17
CA PRO A 222 1.79 -10.89 -10.55
C PRO A 222 1.17 -10.67 -9.18
N VAL A 223 -0.12 -10.96 -9.03
CA VAL A 223 -0.84 -10.76 -7.77
C VAL A 223 -0.26 -11.67 -6.67
N VAL A 224 0.13 -12.90 -7.04
CA VAL A 224 0.81 -13.84 -6.14
C VAL A 224 2.17 -13.31 -5.71
N GLY A 225 2.99 -12.79 -6.65
CA GLY A 225 4.31 -12.23 -6.35
C GLY A 225 4.23 -11.00 -5.43
N ILE A 226 3.31 -10.07 -5.73
CA ILE A 226 3.04 -8.89 -4.91
C ILE A 226 2.58 -9.30 -3.50
N TYR A 227 1.65 -10.26 -3.41
CA TYR A 227 1.18 -10.82 -2.14
C TYR A 227 2.33 -11.43 -1.33
N LEU A 228 3.16 -12.27 -1.95
CA LEU A 228 4.28 -12.94 -1.29
C LEU A 228 5.27 -11.92 -0.74
N ILE A 229 5.73 -10.97 -1.55
CA ILE A 229 6.70 -9.96 -1.11
C ILE A 229 6.11 -9.10 0.00
N MET A 230 4.84 -8.73 -0.09
CA MET A 230 4.15 -7.98 0.97
C MET A 230 4.14 -8.74 2.30
N VAL A 231 3.68 -10.00 2.30
CA VAL A 231 3.62 -10.80 3.54
C VAL A 231 5.01 -10.99 4.13
N MET A 232 6.02 -11.26 3.29
CA MET A 232 7.40 -11.41 3.77
C MET A 232 7.93 -10.09 4.35
N ALA A 233 7.78 -8.96 3.66
CA ALA A 233 8.22 -7.66 4.17
C ALA A 233 7.60 -7.34 5.54
N MET A 234 6.29 -7.58 5.69
CA MET A 234 5.58 -7.38 6.95
C MET A 234 6.02 -8.36 8.04
N LEU A 235 6.31 -9.61 7.69
CA LEU A 235 6.85 -10.61 8.62
C LEU A 235 8.23 -10.18 9.16
N TRP A 236 9.13 -9.71 8.29
CA TRP A 236 10.45 -9.18 8.69
C TRP A 236 10.35 -7.92 9.55
N GLY A 237 9.29 -7.13 9.36
CA GLY A 237 8.95 -5.95 10.16
C GLY A 237 8.15 -6.22 11.45
N SER A 238 7.77 -7.48 11.69
CA SER A 238 6.92 -7.86 12.81
C SER A 238 7.70 -8.11 14.11
N HIS A 239 6.99 -8.46 15.18
CA HIS A 239 7.57 -8.79 16.49
C HIS A 239 8.30 -10.15 16.52
N PHE A 240 8.18 -10.98 15.47
CA PHE A 240 8.84 -12.29 15.43
C PHE A 240 10.37 -12.17 15.35
N THR A 241 11.07 -13.16 15.90
CA THR A 241 12.54 -13.18 15.84
C THR A 241 13.01 -13.31 14.39
N ARG A 242 14.11 -12.61 14.03
CA ARG A 242 14.69 -12.67 12.68
C ARG A 242 14.98 -14.09 12.21
N LYS A 243 15.36 -14.99 13.13
CA LYS A 243 15.54 -16.43 12.84
C LYS A 243 14.25 -17.08 12.35
N LYS A 244 13.12 -16.86 13.02
CA LYS A 244 11.81 -17.42 12.60
C LYS A 244 11.34 -16.85 11.27
N ALA A 245 11.51 -15.54 11.07
CA ALA A 245 11.21 -14.90 9.80
C ALA A 245 12.05 -15.50 8.67
N ALA A 246 13.37 -15.61 8.86
CA ALA A 246 14.28 -16.19 7.88
C ALA A 246 13.98 -17.66 7.54
N ILE A 247 13.67 -18.49 8.54
CA ILE A 247 13.25 -19.88 8.33
C ILE A 247 11.97 -19.90 7.49
N PHE A 248 10.94 -19.14 7.88
CA PHE A 248 9.67 -19.12 7.15
C PHE A 248 9.85 -18.65 5.70
N THR A 249 10.57 -17.55 5.48
CA THR A 249 10.84 -17.03 4.14
C THR A 249 11.67 -18.00 3.31
N GLY A 250 12.67 -18.64 3.91
CA GLY A 250 13.50 -19.65 3.27
C GLY A 250 12.68 -20.88 2.87
N THR A 251 11.82 -21.39 3.76
CA THR A 251 10.92 -22.51 3.47
C THR A 251 9.97 -22.18 2.32
N VAL A 252 9.34 -20.99 2.32
CA VAL A 252 8.43 -20.59 1.23
C VAL A 252 9.19 -20.50 -0.10
N PHE A 253 10.39 -19.91 -0.12
CA PHE A 253 11.18 -19.80 -1.35
C PHE A 253 11.66 -21.16 -1.85
N SER A 254 12.08 -22.06 -0.95
CA SER A 254 12.46 -23.43 -1.31
C SER A 254 11.28 -24.21 -1.88
N ILE A 255 10.11 -24.14 -1.25
CA ILE A 255 8.90 -24.80 -1.76
C ILE A 255 8.52 -24.23 -3.13
N PHE A 256 8.54 -22.90 -3.29
CA PHE A 256 8.22 -22.26 -4.56
C PHE A 256 9.21 -22.65 -5.67
N THR A 257 10.49 -22.77 -5.34
CA THR A 257 11.54 -23.21 -6.29
C THR A 257 11.33 -24.67 -6.69
N ILE A 258 11.10 -25.56 -5.73
CA ILE A 258 10.80 -26.98 -6.01
C ILE A 258 9.54 -27.10 -6.85
N PHE A 259 8.48 -26.37 -6.50
CA PHE A 259 7.24 -26.32 -7.27
C PHE A 259 7.49 -25.86 -8.70
N ALA A 260 8.26 -24.77 -8.89
CA ALA A 260 8.62 -24.28 -10.21
C ALA A 260 9.40 -25.32 -11.03
N LEU A 261 10.33 -26.07 -10.42
CA LEU A 261 11.08 -27.14 -11.10
C LEU A 261 10.20 -28.34 -11.50
N VAL A 262 9.31 -28.78 -10.61
CA VAL A 262 8.36 -29.86 -10.89
C VAL A 262 7.38 -29.45 -11.99
N VAL A 263 6.85 -28.23 -11.88
CA VAL A 263 5.94 -27.66 -12.87
C VAL A 263 6.67 -27.49 -14.20
N TRP A 264 7.92 -27.02 -14.23
CA TRP A 264 8.69 -26.90 -15.46
C TRP A 264 8.76 -28.22 -16.25
N ASN A 265 8.95 -29.36 -15.58
CA ASN A 265 9.00 -30.65 -16.26
C ASN A 265 7.65 -31.11 -16.82
N THR A 266 6.55 -30.67 -16.22
CA THR A 266 5.16 -31.08 -16.55
C THR A 266 4.38 -30.05 -17.36
N THR A 267 4.93 -28.85 -17.53
CA THR A 267 4.27 -27.71 -18.16
C THR A 267 4.18 -27.86 -19.67
N ARG A 268 3.05 -27.42 -20.24
CA ARG A 268 2.80 -27.34 -21.69
C ARG A 268 3.87 -26.50 -22.38
N ILE A 269 4.23 -26.90 -23.61
CA ILE A 269 5.25 -26.24 -24.44
C ILE A 269 4.98 -24.73 -24.56
N GLU A 270 3.73 -24.34 -24.78
CA GLU A 270 3.29 -22.93 -24.91
C GLU A 270 3.64 -22.02 -23.71
N GLN A 271 3.65 -22.56 -22.49
CA GLN A 271 4.01 -21.79 -21.29
C GLN A 271 5.52 -21.68 -21.13
N LYS A 272 6.28 -22.69 -21.58
CA LYS A 272 7.74 -22.65 -21.65
C LYS A 272 8.18 -21.62 -22.69
N ASP A 273 7.48 -21.52 -23.81
CA ASP A 273 7.77 -20.55 -24.87
C ASP A 273 7.73 -19.11 -24.36
N ARG A 274 6.87 -18.77 -23.38
CA ARG A 274 6.87 -17.43 -22.77
C ARG A 274 8.15 -17.11 -21.99
N ILE A 275 8.67 -18.10 -21.26
CA ILE A 275 9.92 -17.96 -20.50
C ILE A 275 11.11 -17.97 -21.45
N LEU A 276 11.11 -18.84 -22.46
CA LEU A 276 12.15 -18.90 -23.50
C LEU A 276 12.14 -17.65 -24.39
N GLY A 277 10.98 -17.10 -24.70
CA GLY A 277 10.83 -15.84 -25.43
C GLY A 277 11.31 -14.63 -24.63
N PHE A 278 11.24 -14.68 -23.30
CA PHE A 278 11.87 -13.68 -22.42
C PHE A 278 13.39 -13.82 -22.39
N LEU A 279 13.91 -15.04 -22.20
CA LEU A 279 15.35 -15.29 -22.05
C LEU A 279 16.11 -15.19 -23.39
N TYR A 280 15.49 -15.65 -24.47
CA TYR A 280 16.07 -15.74 -25.82
C TYR A 280 15.10 -15.15 -26.86
N PRO A 281 14.76 -13.85 -26.78
CA PRO A 281 13.76 -13.24 -27.66
C PRO A 281 14.13 -13.32 -29.15
N GLU A 282 15.43 -13.28 -29.46
CA GLU A 282 15.97 -13.37 -30.83
C GLU A 282 15.72 -14.74 -31.49
N ASN A 283 15.58 -15.81 -30.70
CA ASN A 283 15.26 -17.14 -31.20
C ASN A 283 13.75 -17.30 -31.51
N TYR A 284 12.90 -16.43 -30.98
CA TYR A 284 11.44 -16.49 -31.13
C TYR A 284 10.84 -15.15 -31.63
N PRO A 285 11.37 -14.56 -32.73
CA PRO A 285 11.08 -13.17 -33.11
C PRO A 285 9.64 -12.95 -33.57
N LYS A 286 8.97 -14.00 -34.09
CA LYS A 286 7.57 -13.96 -34.54
C LYS A 286 6.57 -14.47 -33.48
N GLY A 287 7.08 -14.99 -32.35
CA GLY A 287 6.28 -15.62 -31.31
C GLY A 287 6.44 -14.92 -29.96
N ALA A 288 6.77 -15.69 -28.92
CA ALA A 288 6.90 -15.19 -27.56
C ALA A 288 7.99 -14.11 -27.35
N GLY A 289 8.99 -14.05 -28.23
CA GLY A 289 10.05 -13.05 -28.20
C GLY A 289 9.68 -11.70 -28.85
N PHE A 290 8.62 -11.67 -29.67
CA PHE A 290 8.25 -10.50 -30.49
C PHE A 290 8.13 -9.22 -29.66
N ILE A 291 7.36 -9.27 -28.56
CA ILE A 291 7.09 -8.09 -27.73
C ILE A 291 8.37 -7.55 -27.06
N TYR A 292 9.31 -8.43 -26.68
CA TYR A 292 10.57 -8.04 -26.08
C TYR A 292 11.49 -7.34 -27.09
N LEU A 293 11.56 -7.86 -28.32
CA LEU A 293 12.32 -7.22 -29.39
C LEU A 293 11.75 -5.84 -29.73
N ARG A 294 10.42 -5.70 -29.76
CA ARG A 294 9.75 -4.41 -30.00
C ARG A 294 10.01 -3.39 -28.91
N ILE A 295 9.94 -3.78 -27.64
CA ILE A 295 10.29 -2.89 -26.54
C ILE A 295 11.77 -2.48 -26.62
N LYS A 296 12.68 -3.42 -26.90
CA LYS A 296 14.12 -3.14 -27.08
C LYS A 296 14.37 -2.14 -28.21
N GLU A 297 13.67 -2.29 -29.33
CA GLU A 297 13.74 -1.37 -30.48
C GLU A 297 13.21 0.03 -30.13
N SER A 298 12.02 0.12 -29.52
CA SER A 298 11.42 1.40 -29.10
C SER A 298 12.27 2.13 -28.06
N MET A 299 12.73 1.42 -27.02
CA MET A 299 13.53 2.00 -25.93
C MET A 299 14.93 2.43 -26.41
N SER A 300 15.57 1.65 -27.29
CA SER A 300 16.87 2.06 -27.88
C SER A 300 16.70 3.20 -28.88
N GLY A 301 15.57 3.23 -29.59
CA GLY A 301 15.20 4.30 -30.49
C GLY A 301 14.85 5.61 -29.81
N ALA A 302 14.37 5.64 -28.57
CA ALA A 302 13.79 6.83 -27.93
C ALA A 302 14.70 8.08 -27.86
N GLY A 303 16.02 7.89 -27.75
CA GLY A 303 16.95 9.00 -27.51
C GLY A 303 16.71 9.71 -26.16
N TRP A 304 17.44 10.81 -25.91
CA TRP A 304 17.35 11.53 -24.63
C TRP A 304 16.07 12.37 -24.49
N PHE A 305 15.54 12.90 -25.59
CA PHE A 305 14.43 13.86 -25.63
C PHE A 305 13.20 13.35 -26.40
N GLY A 306 13.16 12.05 -26.70
CA GLY A 306 12.04 11.43 -27.39
C GLY A 306 12.11 11.61 -28.91
N LYS A 307 11.11 11.02 -29.57
CA LYS A 307 10.93 11.08 -31.03
C LYS A 307 9.56 11.61 -31.41
N SER A 308 9.53 12.38 -32.50
CA SER A 308 8.30 12.93 -33.07
C SER A 308 7.42 11.86 -33.74
N GLU A 309 8.03 10.87 -34.39
CA GLU A 309 7.33 9.77 -35.07
C GLU A 309 7.38 8.48 -34.23
N ALA A 310 6.23 7.82 -34.07
CA ALA A 310 6.18 6.51 -33.42
C ALA A 310 6.74 5.44 -34.36
N ILE A 311 7.70 4.66 -33.88
CA ILE A 311 8.43 3.72 -34.74
C ILE A 311 7.56 2.48 -35.01
N SER A 312 6.72 2.07 -34.04
CA SER A 312 5.95 0.83 -34.14
C SER A 312 4.83 0.75 -33.11
N TYR A 313 3.72 0.09 -33.47
CA TYR A 313 2.63 -0.20 -32.53
C TYR A 313 3.10 -1.20 -31.46
N ILE A 314 3.05 -0.77 -30.19
CA ILE A 314 3.20 -1.63 -29.02
C ILE A 314 1.84 -1.68 -28.31
N PRO A 315 1.24 -2.87 -28.10
CA PRO A 315 0.00 -2.98 -27.36
C PRO A 315 0.21 -2.54 -25.90
N ASN A 316 -0.87 -2.15 -25.22
CA ASN A 316 -0.85 -1.88 -23.77
C ASN A 316 0.06 -0.72 -23.30
N THR A 317 0.41 0.22 -24.18
CA THR A 317 1.18 1.44 -23.86
C THR A 317 0.41 2.46 -23.00
N LEU A 318 -0.88 2.23 -22.72
CA LEU A 318 -1.64 3.00 -21.74
C LEU A 318 -1.75 2.29 -20.38
N THR A 319 -1.46 0.98 -20.33
CA THR A 319 -1.63 0.14 -19.13
C THR A 319 -0.28 -0.26 -18.56
N ASP A 320 0.16 -1.50 -18.74
CA ASP A 320 1.35 -2.11 -18.16
C ASP A 320 2.64 -1.72 -18.90
N LEU A 321 2.57 -1.36 -20.18
CA LEU A 321 3.73 -0.86 -20.96
C LEU A 321 3.74 0.67 -21.08
N VAL A 322 3.08 1.37 -20.15
CA VAL A 322 3.02 2.85 -20.14
C VAL A 322 4.38 3.51 -20.05
N PHE A 323 5.32 2.90 -19.33
CA PHE A 323 6.68 3.42 -19.24
C PHE A 323 7.41 3.37 -20.60
N VAL A 324 7.18 2.34 -21.42
CA VAL A 324 7.74 2.25 -22.78
C VAL A 324 7.17 3.37 -23.64
N GLY A 325 5.84 3.54 -23.66
CA GLY A 325 5.17 4.57 -24.46
C GLY A 325 5.59 6.00 -24.08
N LEU A 326 5.73 6.27 -22.79
CA LEU A 326 6.25 7.57 -22.31
C LEU A 326 7.72 7.78 -22.68
N THR A 327 8.55 6.74 -22.56
CA THR A 327 9.98 6.83 -22.88
C THR A 327 10.21 7.05 -24.37
N GLU A 328 9.51 6.32 -25.24
CA GLU A 328 9.61 6.50 -26.70
C GLU A 328 9.31 7.94 -27.13
N ARG A 329 8.31 8.55 -26.50
CA ARG A 329 7.77 9.86 -26.90
C ARG A 329 8.44 11.04 -26.21
N LEU A 330 8.85 10.89 -24.94
CA LEU A 330 9.41 11.97 -24.13
C LEU A 330 10.91 11.79 -23.85
N GLY A 331 11.48 10.63 -24.18
CA GLY A 331 12.90 10.31 -24.04
C GLY A 331 13.32 9.77 -22.69
N TRP A 332 14.57 9.29 -22.65
CA TRP A 332 15.18 8.72 -21.44
C TRP A 332 15.33 9.71 -20.29
N LEU A 333 15.59 11.00 -20.57
CA LEU A 333 15.73 12.00 -19.52
C LEU A 333 14.41 12.13 -18.73
N PHE A 334 13.29 12.18 -19.45
CA PHE A 334 11.96 12.21 -18.86
C PHE A 334 11.66 10.92 -18.08
N ALA A 335 11.97 9.76 -18.66
CA ALA A 335 11.74 8.46 -18.03
C ALA A 335 12.48 8.33 -16.68
N ILE A 336 13.74 8.77 -16.63
CA ILE A 336 14.55 8.79 -15.40
C ILE A 336 13.94 9.75 -14.37
N ALA A 337 13.55 10.96 -14.79
CA ALA A 337 12.90 11.93 -13.91
C ALA A 337 11.57 11.40 -13.33
N LEU A 338 10.77 10.70 -14.14
CA LEU A 338 9.53 10.07 -13.70
C LEU A 338 9.78 9.01 -12.62
N VAL A 339 10.72 8.08 -12.86
CA VAL A 339 11.09 7.04 -11.87
C VAL A 339 11.64 7.67 -10.59
N PHE A 340 12.43 8.74 -10.71
CA PHE A 340 12.93 9.50 -9.57
C PHE A 340 11.79 10.07 -8.72
N VAL A 341 10.83 10.78 -9.32
CA VAL A 341 9.67 11.34 -8.62
C VAL A 341 8.82 10.24 -7.96
N LEU A 342 8.57 9.13 -8.66
CA LEU A 342 7.84 7.99 -8.10
C LEU A 342 8.59 7.34 -6.93
N SER A 343 9.93 7.34 -6.95
CA SER A 343 10.77 6.82 -5.89
C SER A 343 10.83 7.73 -4.65
N LEU A 344 10.65 9.06 -4.82
CA LEU A 344 10.56 9.98 -3.69
C LEU A 344 9.39 9.65 -2.75
N LEU A 345 8.29 9.09 -3.27
CA LEU A 345 7.19 8.58 -2.44
C LEU A 345 7.67 7.45 -1.51
N ILE A 346 8.48 6.52 -2.01
CA ILE A 346 9.06 5.41 -1.22
C ILE A 346 9.94 5.99 -0.11
N VAL A 347 10.87 6.87 -0.48
CA VAL A 347 11.78 7.53 0.45
C VAL A 347 11.00 8.25 1.55
N ARG A 348 9.93 8.98 1.19
CA ARG A 348 9.10 9.68 2.17
C ARG A 348 8.37 8.74 3.12
N MET A 349 7.80 7.64 2.61
CA MET A 349 7.15 6.63 3.44
C MET A 349 8.13 6.00 4.44
N VAL A 350 9.38 5.73 4.03
CA VAL A 350 10.44 5.23 4.93
C VAL A 350 10.75 6.24 6.04
N PHE A 351 10.90 7.53 5.72
CA PHE A 351 11.10 8.56 6.74
C PHE A 351 9.91 8.69 7.71
N MET A 352 8.69 8.52 7.23
CA MET A 352 7.49 8.52 8.08
C MET A 352 7.47 7.32 9.04
N MET A 353 7.86 6.14 8.56
CA MET A 353 7.93 4.91 9.36
C MET A 353 8.78 5.09 10.64
N VAL A 354 9.93 5.76 10.53
CA VAL A 354 10.85 5.99 11.66
C VAL A 354 10.20 6.85 12.75
N LYS A 355 9.27 7.75 12.39
CA LYS A 355 8.57 8.65 13.32
C LYS A 355 7.36 8.00 14.00
N VAL A 356 6.86 6.89 13.51
CA VAL A 356 5.71 6.19 14.08
C VAL A 356 6.17 5.33 15.24
N ARG A 357 5.53 5.46 16.40
CA ARG A 357 5.85 4.66 17.61
C ARG A 357 5.00 3.40 17.73
N ASP A 358 3.76 3.42 17.23
CA ASP A 358 2.85 2.29 17.31
C ASP A 358 3.31 1.13 16.39
N PRO A 359 3.54 -0.09 16.92
CA PRO A 359 3.98 -1.23 16.12
C PRO A 359 2.99 -1.65 15.03
N PHE A 360 1.68 -1.48 15.25
CA PHE A 360 0.68 -1.81 14.22
C PHE A 360 0.79 -0.84 13.04
N GLY A 361 0.86 0.45 13.33
CA GLY A 361 1.11 1.50 12.33
C GLY A 361 2.42 1.29 11.55
N ARG A 362 3.50 0.86 12.22
CA ARG A 362 4.76 0.50 11.53
C ARG A 362 4.58 -0.65 10.53
N ILE A 363 3.92 -1.74 10.94
CA ILE A 363 3.66 -2.88 10.05
C ILE A 363 2.81 -2.48 8.84
N LEU A 364 1.80 -1.61 9.03
CA LEU A 364 1.01 -1.05 7.92
C LEU A 364 1.88 -0.26 6.94
N ILE A 365 2.78 0.60 7.44
CA ILE A 365 3.69 1.37 6.58
C ILE A 365 4.64 0.43 5.81
N ILE A 366 5.20 -0.60 6.46
CA ILE A 366 6.07 -1.60 5.81
C ILE A 366 5.34 -2.32 4.68
N GLY A 367 4.11 -2.79 4.93
CA GLY A 367 3.29 -3.43 3.89
C GLY A 367 2.98 -2.47 2.75
N GLY A 368 2.60 -1.23 3.05
CA GLY A 368 2.33 -0.22 2.02
C GLY A 368 3.56 0.15 1.17
N ILE A 369 4.73 0.31 1.80
CA ILE A 369 6.01 0.50 1.09
C ILE A 369 6.28 -0.69 0.18
N SER A 370 6.12 -1.92 0.67
CA SER A 370 6.40 -3.11 -0.12
C SER A 370 5.48 -3.23 -1.34
N LEU A 371 4.18 -2.96 -1.19
CA LEU A 371 3.21 -3.02 -2.28
C LEU A 371 3.52 -2.01 -3.38
N TYR A 372 3.72 -0.75 -3.00
CA TYR A 372 4.03 0.32 -3.96
C TYR A 372 5.38 0.09 -4.64
N THR A 373 6.40 -0.31 -3.87
CA THR A 373 7.77 -0.51 -4.38
C THR A 373 7.83 -1.68 -5.36
N VAL A 374 7.22 -2.82 -5.02
CA VAL A 374 7.19 -3.98 -5.93
C VAL A 374 6.44 -3.64 -7.21
N GLN A 375 5.32 -2.93 -7.11
CA GLN A 375 4.56 -2.53 -8.29
C GLN A 375 5.40 -1.62 -9.21
N LEU A 376 6.10 -0.62 -8.66
CA LEU A 376 6.98 0.26 -9.41
C LEU A 376 8.19 -0.47 -10.00
N ALA A 377 8.91 -1.23 -9.17
CA ALA A 377 10.15 -1.91 -9.55
C ALA A 377 9.90 -3.01 -10.59
N VAL A 378 8.81 -3.77 -10.47
CA VAL A 378 8.45 -4.80 -11.45
C VAL A 378 8.03 -4.15 -12.77
N ASN A 379 7.24 -3.07 -12.74
CA ASN A 379 6.85 -2.38 -13.96
C ASN A 379 8.07 -1.84 -14.73
N VAL A 380 8.94 -1.08 -14.05
CA VAL A 380 10.18 -0.58 -14.68
C VAL A 380 11.06 -1.76 -15.11
N GLY A 381 11.28 -2.74 -14.24
CA GLY A 381 12.13 -3.89 -14.53
C GLY A 381 11.67 -4.73 -15.72
N MET A 382 10.35 -4.93 -15.91
CA MET A 382 9.85 -5.66 -17.09
C MET A 382 10.03 -4.86 -18.39
N THR A 383 10.00 -3.53 -18.34
CA THR A 383 10.21 -2.69 -19.53
C THR A 383 11.67 -2.60 -19.97
N ILE A 384 12.63 -2.69 -19.04
CA ILE A 384 14.07 -2.69 -19.37
C ILE A 384 14.66 -4.10 -19.50
N GLY A 385 13.83 -5.14 -19.44
CA GLY A 385 14.23 -6.54 -19.65
C GLY A 385 14.83 -7.27 -18.45
N LEU A 386 14.72 -6.72 -17.23
CA LEU A 386 15.15 -7.41 -15.99
C LEU A 386 14.16 -8.49 -15.53
N PHE A 387 12.87 -8.29 -15.81
CA PHE A 387 11.80 -9.22 -15.46
C PHE A 387 10.98 -9.59 -16.69
N PRO A 388 10.32 -10.77 -16.71
CA PRO A 388 9.37 -11.08 -17.76
C PRO A 388 8.18 -10.11 -17.74
N ILE A 389 7.59 -9.87 -18.90
CA ILE A 389 6.38 -9.06 -19.05
C ILE A 389 5.20 -9.84 -18.46
N ILE A 390 4.77 -9.40 -17.28
CA ILE A 390 3.71 -10.06 -16.52
C ILE A 390 2.48 -9.16 -16.28
N GLY A 391 2.44 -7.96 -16.86
CA GLY A 391 1.23 -7.12 -16.85
C GLY A 391 0.98 -6.34 -15.56
N VAL A 392 2.04 -5.97 -14.83
CA VAL A 392 1.93 -5.10 -13.65
C VAL A 392 1.81 -3.64 -14.11
N SER A 393 0.73 -2.95 -13.73
CA SER A 393 0.55 -1.53 -14.03
C SER A 393 1.48 -0.64 -13.18
N MET A 394 1.96 0.47 -13.75
CA MET A 394 2.73 1.47 -13.03
C MET A 394 1.82 2.23 -12.03
N PRO A 395 2.27 2.44 -10.77
CA PRO A 395 1.47 3.15 -9.77
C PRO A 395 1.09 4.56 -10.23
N PHE A 396 -0.20 4.89 -10.15
CA PHE A 396 -0.81 6.18 -10.54
C PHE A 396 -0.65 6.62 -12.00
N ILE A 397 0.37 6.17 -12.73
CA ILE A 397 0.65 6.58 -14.11
C ILE A 397 -0.25 5.86 -15.10
N SER A 398 -0.34 4.53 -15.00
CA SER A 398 -1.19 3.72 -15.87
C SER A 398 -2.64 4.23 -15.90
N TYR A 399 -3.29 4.08 -17.05
CA TYR A 399 -4.64 4.57 -17.31
C TYR A 399 -5.72 3.98 -16.39
N GLY A 400 -5.60 2.71 -16.01
CA GLY A 400 -6.67 1.98 -15.33
C GLY A 400 -7.07 2.54 -13.95
N THR A 401 -8.36 2.44 -13.63
CA THR A 401 -8.94 2.87 -12.33
C THR A 401 -8.40 2.07 -11.15
N MET A 402 -8.27 0.76 -11.31
CA MET A 402 -7.87 -0.14 -10.21
C MET A 402 -6.45 0.14 -9.68
N PRO A 403 -5.40 0.33 -10.53
CA PRO A 403 -4.09 0.76 -10.06
C PRO A 403 -4.10 2.07 -9.25
N VAL A 404 -4.93 3.05 -9.64
CA VAL A 404 -5.06 4.33 -8.92
C VAL A 404 -5.72 4.09 -7.55
N LEU A 405 -6.87 3.43 -7.52
CA LEU A 405 -7.59 3.14 -6.27
C LEU A 405 -6.78 2.25 -5.31
N PHE A 406 -6.09 1.23 -5.83
CA PHE A 406 -5.22 0.35 -5.07
C PHE A 406 -4.14 1.14 -4.32
N ASN A 407 -3.43 2.02 -5.03
CA ASN A 407 -2.41 2.85 -4.41
C ASN A 407 -3.02 3.91 -3.49
N SER A 408 -4.16 4.51 -3.85
CA SER A 408 -4.89 5.44 -2.98
C SER A 408 -5.28 4.83 -1.63
N ILE A 409 -5.68 3.55 -1.59
CA ILE A 409 -5.96 2.84 -0.33
C ILE A 409 -4.70 2.77 0.54
N ILE A 410 -3.57 2.37 -0.06
CA ILE A 410 -2.28 2.26 0.63
C ILE A 410 -1.88 3.61 1.24
N PHE A 411 -1.84 4.67 0.42
CA PHE A 411 -1.41 5.99 0.89
C PHE A 411 -2.39 6.62 1.88
N GLY A 412 -3.70 6.40 1.71
CA GLY A 412 -4.71 6.84 2.67
C GLY A 412 -4.51 6.22 4.05
N ILE A 413 -4.19 4.92 4.12
CA ILE A 413 -3.88 4.23 5.37
C ILE A 413 -2.57 4.75 5.98
N ILE A 414 -1.51 4.94 5.19
CA ILE A 414 -0.22 5.47 5.67
C ILE A 414 -0.39 6.89 6.25
N LEU A 415 -1.14 7.75 5.57
CA LEU A 415 -1.47 9.09 6.07
C LEU A 415 -2.31 9.04 7.35
N SER A 416 -3.24 8.09 7.46
CA SER A 416 -3.99 7.86 8.69
C SER A 416 -3.10 7.47 9.87
N VAL A 417 -2.11 6.59 9.63
CA VAL A 417 -1.12 6.19 10.64
C VAL A 417 -0.31 7.40 11.09
N TYR A 418 0.27 8.14 10.15
CA TYR A 418 1.11 9.29 10.47
C TYR A 418 0.35 10.39 11.20
N ARG A 419 -0.91 10.60 10.83
CA ARG A 419 -1.80 11.57 11.48
C ARG A 419 -1.96 11.36 12.98
N ARG A 420 -1.87 10.10 13.41
CA ARG A 420 -2.08 9.68 14.80
C ARG A 420 -0.81 9.16 15.46
N LYS A 421 0.36 9.46 14.89
CA LYS A 421 1.67 8.98 15.39
C LYS A 421 1.97 9.36 16.84
N ASP A 422 1.41 10.47 17.31
CA ASP A 422 1.61 11.01 18.67
C ASP A 422 0.47 10.60 19.63
N LEU A 423 -0.48 9.75 19.20
CA LEU A 423 -1.61 9.26 20.00
C LEU A 423 -1.44 7.77 20.33
N VAL A 424 -0.35 7.42 21.01
CA VAL A 424 -0.01 6.03 21.40
C VAL A 424 -0.20 5.86 22.90
N SER A 425 -1.06 4.92 23.30
CA SER A 425 -1.46 4.71 24.71
C SER A 425 -0.30 4.26 25.60
N ALA A 426 -0.22 4.79 26.83
CA ALA A 426 0.73 4.38 27.86
C ALA A 426 0.65 2.88 28.24
N LYS A 427 -0.44 2.17 27.91
CA LYS A 427 -0.55 0.71 28.10
C LYS A 427 0.30 -0.12 27.13
N SER A 428 1.00 0.50 26.17
CA SER A 428 1.79 -0.20 25.15
C SER A 428 3.31 -0.07 25.30
N VAL A 429 3.80 0.35 26.48
CA VAL A 429 5.22 0.29 26.85
C VAL A 429 5.45 -0.92 27.74
#